data_AF-A0A552JCQ7-F1
#
_entry.id   AF-A0A552JCQ7-F1
#
_cell.length_a   1.000
_cell.length_b   1.000
_cell.length_c   1.000
_cell.angle_alpha   90.00
_cell.angle_beta   90.00
_cell.angle_gamma   90.00
#
_symmetry.space_group_name_H-M   'P 1'
#
loop_
_entity.id
_entity.type
_entity.pdbx_description
1 polymer ?
#
loop_
_entity_poly.entity_id
_entity_poly.type
_entity_poly.pdbx_seq_one_letter_code
_entity_poly.pdbx_strand_id
1 'polypeptide(L)'
;MLKPFPLLLSLLLLPVVPVKAISPFSHPAIVAEDSPDAQIERSIRQVTVRITSETNRGSGIIIGKKGSIYLVLTNAHVIRGATTL
;
A
#
# COMPACT_ATOMS: atom_id res chain seq x y z
N MET A 1 48.98 -26.45 42.83
CA MET A 1 47.58 -26.08 43.07
C MET A 1 47.11 -25.23 41.89
N LEU A 2 46.58 -25.87 40.84
CA LEU A 2 46.15 -25.17 39.62
C LEU A 2 44.87 -24.38 39.91
N LYS A 3 44.93 -23.08 39.60
CA LYS A 3 43.87 -22.08 39.72
C LYS A 3 42.66 -22.41 38.82
N PRO A 4 41.42 -22.14 39.27
CA PRO A 4 40.22 -22.25 38.45
C PRO A 4 40.14 -21.04 37.51
N PHE A 5 40.79 -21.10 36.36
CA PHE A 5 40.69 -20.04 35.36
C PHE A 5 40.60 -20.50 33.88
N PRO A 6 39.87 -21.58 33.51
CA PRO A 6 39.58 -21.84 32.09
C PRO A 6 38.18 -21.34 31.65
N LEU A 7 37.27 -21.05 32.58
CA LEU A 7 35.87 -20.73 32.23
C LEU A 7 35.68 -19.33 31.65
N LEU A 8 36.47 -18.34 32.09
CA LEU A 8 36.34 -16.95 31.63
C LEU A 8 36.88 -16.75 30.21
N LEU A 9 37.88 -17.54 29.79
CA LEU A 9 38.44 -17.47 28.44
C LEU A 9 37.51 -18.13 27.40
N SER A 10 36.76 -19.15 27.80
CA SER A 10 35.80 -19.85 26.94
C SER A 10 34.66 -18.94 26.44
N LEU A 11 34.23 -17.96 27.26
CA LEU A 11 33.13 -17.06 26.91
C LEU A 11 33.48 -16.08 25.76
N LEU A 12 34.77 -15.84 25.49
CA LEU A 12 35.21 -14.96 24.42
C LEU A 12 35.15 -15.59 23.01
N LEU A 13 35.01 -16.92 22.91
CA LEU A 13 34.96 -17.64 21.63
C LEU A 13 33.54 -17.98 21.17
N LEU A 14 32.50 -17.45 21.84
CA LEU A 14 31.14 -17.58 21.33
C LEU A 14 30.99 -16.79 20.01
N PRO A 15 30.49 -17.40 18.92
CA PRO A 15 30.17 -16.64 17.72
C PRO A 15 29.06 -15.64 18.07
N VAL A 16 29.38 -14.35 18.04
CA VAL A 16 28.39 -13.29 18.14
C VAL A 16 27.54 -13.38 16.88
N VAL A 17 26.39 -14.03 16.97
CA VAL A 17 25.39 -13.98 15.91
C VAL A 17 24.96 -12.51 15.80
N PRO A 18 25.09 -11.83 14.65
CA PRO A 18 24.57 -10.49 14.53
C PRO A 18 23.04 -10.58 14.67
N VAL A 19 22.53 -10.19 15.83
CA VAL A 19 21.10 -9.93 15.98
C VAL A 19 20.82 -8.77 15.06
N LYS A 20 20.19 -9.05 13.91
CA LYS A 20 19.66 -8.01 13.05
C LYS A 20 18.64 -7.25 13.88
N ALA A 21 19.01 -6.05 14.33
CA ALA A 21 18.08 -5.14 14.96
C ALA A 21 16.92 -4.95 13.99
N ILE A 22 15.79 -5.57 14.31
CA ILE A 22 14.54 -5.33 13.60
C ILE A 22 14.14 -3.93 14.06
N SER A 23 14.54 -2.92 13.29
CA SER A 23 14.03 -1.57 13.52
C SER A 23 12.51 -1.66 13.43
N PRO A 24 11.74 -1.18 14.42
CA PRO A 24 10.28 -1.12 14.32
C PRO A 24 9.79 -0.20 13.19
N PHE A 25 10.72 0.50 12.52
CA PHE A 25 10.51 1.24 11.30
C PHE A 25 10.97 0.43 10.08
N SER A 26 10.39 -0.76 9.89
CA SER A 26 10.22 -1.28 8.53
C SER A 26 9.33 -0.28 7.81
N HIS A 27 9.92 0.67 7.08
CA HIS A 27 9.19 1.29 5.99
C HIS A 27 8.61 0.11 5.20
N PRO A 28 7.29 0.08 4.90
CA PRO A 28 6.79 -0.95 4.01
C PRO A 28 7.68 -0.86 2.78
N ALA A 29 8.36 -1.97 2.46
CA ALA A 29 8.97 -2.10 1.16
C ALA A 29 7.79 -1.99 0.20
N ILE A 30 7.55 -0.79 -0.33
CA ILE A 30 6.71 -0.62 -1.49
C ILE A 30 7.52 -1.33 -2.55
N VAL A 31 7.20 -2.60 -2.74
CA VAL A 31 7.56 -3.35 -3.94
C VAL A 31 6.78 -2.65 -5.04
N ALA A 32 7.35 -1.53 -5.52
CA ALA A 32 6.97 -0.97 -6.78
C ALA A 32 7.49 -1.96 -7.81
N GLU A 33 6.67 -2.97 -8.11
CA GLU A 33 6.71 -3.59 -9.43
C GLU A 33 6.57 -2.43 -10.41
N ASP A 34 7.68 -1.98 -10.97
CA ASP A 34 7.72 -0.98 -12.03
C ASP A 34 7.51 -1.69 -13.37
N SER A 35 6.48 -2.54 -13.42
CA SER A 35 6.03 -3.14 -14.66
C SER A 35 5.18 -2.11 -15.42
N PRO A 36 5.18 -2.16 -16.77
CA PRO A 36 4.27 -1.37 -17.59
C PRO A 36 2.80 -1.50 -17.12
N ASP A 37 2.39 -2.71 -16.71
CA ASP A 37 1.04 -2.97 -16.20
C ASP A 37 0.75 -2.19 -14.92
N ALA A 38 1.72 -2.09 -14.01
CA ALA A 38 1.57 -1.33 -12.78
C ALA A 38 1.47 0.19 -13.05
N GLN A 39 2.15 0.71 -14.06
CA GLN A 39 2.01 2.12 -14.48
C GLN A 39 0.65 2.40 -15.11
N ILE A 40 0.15 1.47 -15.94
CA ILE A 40 -1.20 1.54 -16.52
C ILE A 40 -2.25 1.50 -15.41
N GLU A 41 -2.13 0.57 -14.45
CA GLU A 41 -3.03 0.49 -13.30
C GLU A 41 -3.06 1.79 -12.49
N ARG A 42 -1.90 2.37 -12.18
CA ARG A 42 -1.80 3.64 -11.45
C ARG A 42 -2.54 4.75 -12.21
N SER A 43 -2.37 4.81 -13.53
CA SER A 43 -3.03 5.81 -14.39
C SER A 43 -4.56 5.62 -14.40
N ILE A 44 -5.05 4.39 -14.54
CA ILE A 44 -6.49 4.08 -14.52
C ILE A 44 -7.10 4.42 -13.16
N ARG A 45 -6.41 4.14 -12.05
CA ARG A 45 -6.88 4.47 -10.70
C ARG A 45 -7.06 5.97 -10.49
N GLN A 46 -6.24 6.81 -11.11
CA GLN A 46 -6.34 8.27 -10.98
C GLN A 46 -7.60 8.86 -11.64
N VAL A 47 -8.14 8.21 -12.67
CA VAL A 47 -9.34 8.67 -13.39
C VAL A 47 -10.61 7.92 -13.00
N THR A 48 -10.48 6.83 -12.24
CA THR A 48 -11.62 6.05 -11.75
C THR A 48 -12.17 6.69 -10.48
N VAL A 49 -13.47 7.00 -10.48
CA VAL A 49 -14.17 7.54 -9.32
C VAL A 49 -15.12 6.50 -8.74
N ARG A 50 -15.27 6.53 -7.41
CA ARG A 50 -16.33 5.80 -6.72
C ARG A 50 -17.59 6.66 -6.70
N ILE A 51 -18.72 6.07 -7.06
CA ILE A 51 -20.03 6.72 -7.05
C ILE A 51 -20.89 6.02 -6.00
N THR A 52 -21.43 6.79 -5.07
CA THR A 52 -22.29 6.29 -3.99
C THR A 52 -23.45 7.22 -3.76
N SER A 53 -24.61 6.63 -3.52
CA SER A 53 -25.84 7.26 -3.05
C SER A 53 -26.42 6.41 -1.91
N GLU A 54 -27.57 6.80 -1.37
CA GLU A 54 -28.28 5.98 -0.37
C GLU A 54 -28.67 4.61 -0.91
N THR A 55 -29.09 4.56 -2.17
CA THR A 55 -29.71 3.36 -2.79
C THR A 55 -28.80 2.64 -3.77
N ASN A 56 -27.82 3.33 -4.36
CA ASN A 56 -26.96 2.81 -5.42
C ASN A 56 -25.47 2.99 -5.13
N ARG A 57 -24.66 2.08 -5.68
CA ARG A 57 -23.20 2.09 -5.63
C ARG A 57 -22.62 1.67 -6.98
N GLY A 58 -21.47 2.24 -7.34
CA GLY A 58 -20.75 1.88 -8.55
C GLY A 58 -19.46 2.66 -8.71
N SER A 59 -18.92 2.61 -9.93
CA SER A 59 -17.76 3.39 -10.34
C SER A 59 -18.06 4.17 -11.61
N GLY A 60 -17.20 5.11 -11.94
CA GLY A 60 -17.18 5.79 -13.22
C GLY A 60 -15.78 6.22 -13.61
N ILE A 61 -15.62 6.64 -14.86
CA ILE A 61 -14.35 7.12 -15.41
C ILE A 61 -14.49 8.60 -15.76
N ILE A 62 -13.56 9.43 -15.31
CA ILE A 62 -13.48 10.84 -15.72
C ILE A 62 -13.05 10.89 -17.19
N ILE A 63 -13.88 11.50 -18.04
CA ILE A 63 -13.63 11.68 -19.48
C ILE A 63 -13.53 13.15 -19.90
N GLY A 64 -13.70 14.08 -18.96
CA GLY A 64 -13.56 15.51 -19.20
C GLY A 64 -13.55 16.33 -17.91
N LYS A 65 -12.97 17.52 -17.95
CA LYS A 65 -12.90 18.47 -16.83
C LYS A 65 -13.05 19.92 -17.31
N LYS A 66 -13.90 20.70 -16.63
CA LYS A 66 -14.04 22.15 -16.79
C LYS A 66 -14.00 22.81 -15.42
N GLY A 67 -12.87 23.42 -15.06
CA GLY A 67 -12.67 23.97 -13.71
C GLY A 67 -12.75 22.87 -12.64
N SER A 68 -13.69 22.99 -11.71
CA SER A 68 -13.99 21.99 -10.68
C SER A 68 -15.05 20.95 -11.09
N ILE A 69 -15.59 21.05 -12.31
CA ILE A 69 -16.64 20.16 -12.83
C ILE A 69 -15.99 19.03 -13.64
N TYR A 70 -16.40 17.80 -13.36
CA TYR A 70 -15.92 16.59 -14.05
C TYR A 70 -17.06 15.94 -14.82
N LEU A 71 -16.79 15.52 -16.06
CA LEU A 71 -17.66 14.66 -16.85
C LEU A 71 -17.27 13.20 -16.58
N VAL A 72 -18.21 12.41 -16.06
CA VAL A 72 -17.98 11.03 -15.63
C VAL A 72 -18.83 10.08 -16.47
N LEU A 73 -18.20 9.11 -17.12
CA LEU A 73 -18.85 7.98 -17.76
C LEU A 73 -19.14 6.90 -16.71
N THR A 74 -20.39 6.46 -16.59
CA THR A 74 -20.80 5.39 -15.67
C THR A 74 -21.96 4.58 -16.25
N ASN A 75 -22.29 3.46 -15.62
CA ASN A 75 -23.45 2.66 -15.97
C ASN A 75 -24.74 3.37 -15.55
N ALA A 76 -25.77 3.33 -16.40
CA ALA A 76 -27.04 3.99 -16.14
C ALA A 76 -27.72 3.55 -14.83
N HIS A 77 -27.55 2.29 -14.41
CA HIS A 77 -28.14 1.80 -13.17
C HIS A 77 -27.53 2.43 -11.92
N VAL A 78 -26.29 2.93 -11.99
CA VAL A 78 -25.60 3.55 -10.85
C VAL A 78 -26.27 4.86 -10.44
N ILE A 79 -26.89 5.56 -11.40
CA ILE A 79 -27.55 6.86 -11.18
C ILE A 79 -29.08 6.76 -11.13
N ARG A 80 -29.67 5.65 -11.58
CA ARG A 80 -31.12 5.50 -11.68
C ARG A 80 -31.76 5.50 -10.29
N GLY A 81 -32.62 6.47 -10.01
CA GLY A 81 -33.29 6.58 -8.71
C GLY A 81 -32.33 6.86 -7.54
N ALA A 82 -31.15 7.41 -7.83
CA ALA A 82 -30.21 7.82 -6.80
C ALA A 82 -30.75 9.06 -6.07
N THR A 83 -31.00 8.93 -4.77
CA THR A 83 -31.18 10.06 -3.87
C THR A 83 -29.80 10.53 -3.44
N THR A 84 -29.49 11.81 -3.67
CA THR A 84 -28.21 12.39 -3.22
C THR A 84 -28.26 12.56 -1.70
N LEU A 85 -27.12 12.30 -1.04
CA LEU A 85 -26.95 12.55 0.41
C LEU A 85 -27.06 14.04 0.74
#